data_AF-A0A7S3SHA1-F1
#
_entry.id   AF-A0A7S3SHA1-F1
#
_cell.length_a   1.000
_cell.length_b   1.000
_cell.length_c   1.000
_cell.angle_alpha   90.00
_cell.angle_beta   90.00
_cell.angle_gamma   90.00
#
_symmetry.space_group_name_H-M   'P 1'
#
loop_
_entity.id
_entity.type
_entity.pdbx_description
1 polymer ?
#
loop_
_entity_poly.entity_id
_entity_poly.type
_entity_poly.pdbx_seq_one_letter_code
_entity_poly.pdbx_strand_id
1 'polypeptide(L)'
;AGQKYMPGDPTSRWLSTAADGYCAVTDADDPGDCLSGSNGAWRIRASAARQLILATTACVEKCLACDRCRYISLSQQLKQCSWHHSCDSPGSRAAGQFRFGPLERLRGKGHGRGRGGRQHGGRCRGRGRACGGGGGGGG
;
A
#
# COMPACT_ATOMS: atom_id res chain seq x y z
N ALA A 1 24.75 15.39 14.00
CA ALA A 1 23.47 15.67 13.31
C ALA A 1 22.50 14.54 13.61
N GLY A 2 21.67 14.69 14.65
CA GLY A 2 20.68 13.68 15.05
C GLY A 2 19.33 14.05 14.48
N GLN A 3 18.81 13.23 13.55
CA GLN A 3 17.46 13.45 13.00
C GLN A 3 16.44 13.27 14.12
N LYS A 4 15.81 14.38 14.53
CA LYS A 4 14.78 14.43 15.56
C LYS A 4 13.50 13.86 14.95
N TYR A 5 13.20 12.61 15.28
CA TYR A 5 12.00 11.91 14.83
C TYR A 5 10.76 12.54 15.47
N MET A 6 9.84 13.01 14.63
CA MET A 6 8.56 13.59 15.05
C MET A 6 7.47 12.51 15.05
N PRO A 7 6.56 12.48 16.06
CA PRO A 7 5.40 11.60 16.03
C PRO A 7 4.52 11.94 14.81
N GLY A 8 4.21 10.94 13.98
CA GLY A 8 3.50 11.11 12.71
C GLY A 8 4.33 10.79 11.46
N ASP A 9 5.61 10.45 11.62
CA ASP A 9 6.48 10.01 10.52
C ASP A 9 5.97 8.71 9.86
N PRO A 10 6.04 8.56 8.52
CA PRO A 10 5.60 7.36 7.79
C PRO A 10 6.18 6.04 8.34
N THR A 11 7.36 6.08 8.94
CA THR A 11 7.99 4.93 9.61
C THR A 11 7.12 4.41 10.76
N SER A 12 6.67 5.31 11.65
CA SER A 12 5.88 4.95 12.82
C SER A 12 4.51 4.38 12.45
N ARG A 13 3.86 4.98 11.44
CA ARG A 13 2.57 4.50 10.92
C ARG A 13 2.71 3.13 10.27
N TRP A 14 3.74 2.95 9.46
CA TRP A 14 3.99 1.65 8.83
C TRP A 14 4.19 0.57 9.89
N LEU A 15 5.01 0.81 10.92
CA LEU A 15 5.24 -0.14 12.01
C LEU A 15 3.98 -0.54 12.77
N SER A 16 3.03 0.38 12.95
CA SER A 16 1.75 0.09 13.61
C SER A 16 0.78 -0.73 12.74
N THR A 17 0.96 -0.74 11.42
CA THR A 17 0.07 -1.43 10.47
C THR A 17 0.72 -2.65 9.79
N ALA A 18 2.03 -2.82 9.95
CA ALA A 18 2.77 -3.92 9.35
C ALA A 18 2.35 -5.26 9.96
N ALA A 19 2.21 -6.26 9.10
CA ALA A 19 1.88 -7.63 9.48
C ALA A 19 3.09 -8.54 9.23
N ASP A 20 3.15 -9.67 9.93
CA ASP A 20 4.18 -10.67 9.68
C ASP A 20 3.95 -11.36 8.32
N GLY A 21 5.02 -11.56 7.58
CA GLY A 21 5.02 -12.10 6.22
C GLY A 21 5.75 -11.21 5.23
N TYR A 22 5.68 -11.59 3.96
CA TYR A 22 6.24 -10.84 2.84
C TYR A 22 5.28 -10.86 1.66
N CYS A 23 5.41 -9.87 0.78
CA CYS A 23 4.50 -9.70 -0.34
C CYS A 23 4.81 -10.64 -1.52
N ALA A 24 6.08 -10.71 -1.93
CA ALA A 24 6.56 -11.62 -2.97
C ALA A 24 8.04 -11.92 -2.73
N VAL A 25 8.53 -13.04 -3.26
CA VAL A 25 9.96 -13.33 -3.27
C VAL A 25 10.63 -12.34 -4.22
N THR A 26 11.71 -11.72 -3.75
CA THR A 26 12.57 -10.84 -4.54
C THR A 26 13.98 -11.38 -4.51
N ASP A 27 14.72 -11.22 -5.59
CA ASP A 27 16.15 -11.49 -5.59
C ASP A 27 16.86 -10.52 -4.65
N ALA A 28 17.61 -11.09 -3.69
CA ALA A 28 18.38 -10.31 -2.75
C ALA A 28 19.42 -9.47 -3.52
N ASP A 29 19.51 -8.18 -3.19
CA ASP A 29 20.43 -7.21 -3.80
C ASP A 29 20.10 -6.76 -5.23
N ASP A 30 18.97 -7.19 -5.82
CA ASP A 30 18.45 -6.55 -7.04
C ASP A 30 17.52 -5.39 -6.66
N PRO A 31 17.94 -4.12 -6.78
CA PRO A 31 17.08 -2.98 -6.45
C PRO A 31 15.81 -2.92 -7.30
N GLY A 32 15.76 -3.67 -8.40
CA GLY A 32 14.69 -3.59 -9.40
C GLY A 32 14.67 -2.24 -10.12
N ASP A 33 13.89 -2.16 -11.18
CA ASP A 33 13.64 -0.89 -11.87
C ASP A 33 12.46 -0.18 -11.21
N CYS A 34 12.74 0.96 -10.58
CA CYS A 34 11.69 1.74 -9.96
C CYS A 34 10.71 2.40 -10.97
N LEU A 35 11.15 2.62 -12.21
CA LEU A 35 10.35 3.28 -13.25
C LEU A 35 9.40 2.30 -13.94
N SER A 36 9.85 1.08 -14.19
CA SER A 36 9.11 0.09 -14.99
C SER A 36 8.94 -1.28 -14.31
N GLY A 37 9.67 -1.55 -13.23
CA GLY A 37 9.64 -2.80 -12.49
C GLY A 37 8.48 -2.91 -11.51
N SER A 38 8.15 -4.15 -11.15
CA SER A 38 7.04 -4.47 -10.26
C SER A 38 7.47 -4.68 -8.82
N ASN A 39 8.75 -4.97 -8.61
CA ASN A 39 9.35 -5.31 -7.34
C ASN A 39 10.88 -5.21 -7.42
N GLY A 40 11.51 -5.13 -6.26
CA GLY A 40 12.96 -5.17 -6.09
C GLY A 40 13.32 -5.20 -4.61
N ALA A 41 14.60 -5.33 -4.30
CA ALA A 41 15.14 -5.41 -2.95
C ALA A 41 16.40 -4.58 -2.76
N TRP A 42 16.42 -3.79 -1.70
CA TRP A 42 17.58 -3.05 -1.22
C TRP A 42 18.18 -3.71 0.02
N ARG A 43 19.50 -3.72 0.07
CA ARG A 43 20.23 -4.13 1.27
C ARG A 43 20.22 -3.00 2.31
N ILE A 44 19.90 -3.37 3.55
CA ILE A 44 19.93 -2.47 4.70
C ILE A 44 21.31 -2.55 5.35
N ARG A 45 21.85 -1.40 5.74
CA ARG A 45 23.11 -1.35 6.50
C ARG A 45 22.98 -2.12 7.81
N ALA A 46 24.01 -2.86 8.18
CA ALA A 46 24.01 -3.67 9.40
C ALA A 46 23.76 -2.84 10.67
N SER A 47 24.22 -1.58 10.71
CA SER A 47 23.96 -0.65 11.81
C SER A 47 22.48 -0.29 11.94
N ALA A 48 21.78 -0.07 10.83
CA ALA A 48 20.35 0.22 10.81
C ALA A 48 19.51 -1.03 11.12
N ALA A 49 19.91 -2.21 10.64
CA ALA A 49 19.22 -3.47 10.90
C ALA A 49 19.14 -3.85 12.40
N ARG A 50 20.02 -3.29 13.25
CA ARG A 50 19.98 -3.49 14.71
C ARG A 50 18.73 -2.90 15.37
N GLN A 51 18.11 -1.89 14.77
CA GLN A 51 16.93 -1.25 15.31
C GLN A 51 15.83 -1.29 14.25
N LEU A 52 14.68 -1.88 14.61
CA LEU A 52 13.58 -2.04 13.68
C LEU A 52 13.16 -0.70 13.07
N ILE A 53 13.08 0.34 13.90
CA ILE A 53 12.79 1.72 13.47
C ILE A 53 13.79 2.21 12.42
N LEU A 54 15.10 2.10 12.64
CA LEU A 54 16.09 2.58 11.68
C LEU A 54 16.06 1.79 10.37
N ALA A 55 15.82 0.49 10.45
CA ALA A 55 15.65 -0.37 9.29
C ALA A 55 14.40 0.02 8.48
N THR A 56 13.28 0.27 9.16
CA THR A 56 12.05 0.76 8.55
C THR A 56 12.24 2.14 7.93
N THR A 57 12.88 3.10 8.63
CA THR A 57 13.12 4.44 8.07
C THR A 57 13.86 4.34 6.75
N ALA A 58 14.93 3.55 6.68
CA ALA A 58 15.70 3.36 5.46
C ALA A 58 14.86 2.74 4.33
N CYS A 59 14.00 1.76 4.65
CA CYS A 59 13.05 1.18 3.70
C CYS A 59 12.06 2.22 3.16
N VAL A 60 11.47 2.99 4.07
CA VAL A 60 10.44 3.98 3.79
C VAL A 60 11.02 5.09 2.90
N GLU A 61 12.19 5.62 3.23
CA GLU A 61 12.89 6.62 2.43
C GLU A 61 13.14 6.13 0.99
N LYS A 62 13.62 4.89 0.82
CA LYS A 62 13.83 4.28 -0.50
C LYS A 62 12.53 4.12 -1.28
N CYS A 63 11.48 3.65 -0.62
CA CYS A 63 10.18 3.47 -1.23
C CYS A 63 9.53 4.80 -1.63
N LEU A 64 9.67 5.85 -0.80
CA LEU A 64 9.15 7.19 -1.13
C LEU A 64 9.90 7.84 -2.29
N ALA A 65 11.20 7.55 -2.43
CA ALA A 65 11.98 7.93 -3.60
C ALA A 65 11.64 7.11 -4.85
N CYS A 66 10.77 6.10 -4.72
CA CYS A 66 10.40 5.22 -5.81
C CYS A 66 8.94 5.37 -6.26
N ASP A 67 8.73 5.82 -7.51
CA ASP A 67 7.42 6.12 -8.09
C ASP A 67 6.44 4.93 -8.08
N ARG A 68 6.94 3.72 -8.29
CA ARG A 68 6.11 2.51 -8.34
C ARG A 68 5.94 1.82 -7.00
N CYS A 69 6.68 2.19 -5.96
CA CYS A 69 6.58 1.54 -4.67
C CYS A 69 5.23 1.83 -3.97
N ARG A 70 4.54 0.76 -3.55
CA ARG A 70 3.28 0.85 -2.78
C ARG A 70 3.30 -0.02 -1.53
N TYR A 71 4.08 -1.10 -1.54
CA TYR A 71 4.23 -2.02 -0.42
C TYR A 71 5.71 -2.25 -0.16
N ILE A 72 6.06 -2.47 1.10
CA ILE A 72 7.41 -2.88 1.48
C ILE A 72 7.36 -4.15 2.34
N SER A 73 8.39 -4.97 2.22
CA SER A 73 8.66 -6.16 3.03
C SER A 73 10.04 -6.01 3.65
N LEU A 74 10.14 -6.03 4.98
CA LEU A 74 11.36 -5.76 5.74
C LEU A 74 11.77 -6.98 6.55
N SER A 75 13.03 -7.39 6.46
CA SER A 75 13.65 -8.36 7.37
C SER A 75 14.91 -7.80 8.01
N GLN A 76 14.93 -7.71 9.35
CA GLN A 76 16.13 -7.33 10.09
C GLN A 76 17.19 -8.43 10.06
N GLN A 77 16.77 -9.70 10.10
CA GLN A 77 17.68 -10.85 10.10
C GLN A 77 18.43 -10.95 8.77
N LEU A 78 17.72 -10.81 7.67
CA LEU A 78 18.30 -10.83 6.31
C LEU A 78 18.82 -9.47 5.87
N LYS A 79 18.62 -8.42 6.68
CA LYS A 79 19.03 -7.03 6.41
C LYS A 79 18.53 -6.59 5.03
N GLN A 80 17.28 -6.91 4.72
CA GLN A 80 16.70 -6.76 3.40
C GLN A 80 15.42 -5.93 3.47
N CYS A 81 15.29 -5.03 2.50
CA CYS A 81 14.11 -4.23 2.25
C CYS A 81 13.60 -4.49 0.83
N SER A 82 12.51 -5.21 0.69
CA SER A 82 11.87 -5.43 -0.61
C SER A 82 10.74 -4.44 -0.83
N TRP A 83 10.61 -3.91 -2.03
CA TRP A 83 9.50 -3.05 -2.44
C TRP A 83 8.66 -3.73 -3.51
N HIS A 84 7.38 -3.39 -3.56
CA HIS A 84 6.43 -3.97 -4.51
C HIS A 84 5.41 -2.93 -4.96
N HIS A 85 4.99 -3.05 -6.22
CA HIS A 85 3.93 -2.24 -6.81
C HIS A 85 2.52 -2.73 -6.43
N SER A 86 2.33 -4.05 -6.34
CA SER A 86 1.07 -4.70 -5.95
C SER A 86 1.35 -5.84 -4.98
N CYS A 87 0.34 -6.21 -4.21
CA CYS A 87 0.41 -7.31 -3.25
C CYS A 87 -0.89 -8.11 -3.26
N ASP A 88 -0.91 -9.21 -4.02
CA ASP A 88 -2.13 -9.99 -4.25
C ASP A 88 -2.37 -11.06 -3.18
N SER A 89 -1.33 -11.55 -2.51
CA SER A 89 -1.47 -12.43 -1.35
C SER A 89 -0.19 -12.47 -0.52
N PRO A 90 -0.23 -12.19 0.79
CA PRO A 90 0.96 -12.32 1.63
C PRO A 90 1.41 -13.78 1.71
N GLY A 91 2.70 -14.01 1.44
CA GLY A 91 3.33 -15.31 1.63
C GLY A 91 3.40 -15.64 3.12
N SER A 92 2.61 -16.61 3.57
CA SER A 92 2.58 -17.08 4.97
C SER A 92 3.78 -17.96 5.35
N ARG A 93 4.59 -18.40 4.38
CA ARG A 93 5.64 -19.42 4.59
C ARG A 93 6.97 -18.90 5.17
N ALA A 94 7.13 -17.59 5.33
CA ALA A 94 8.24 -16.99 6.09
C ALA A 94 7.73 -16.10 7.25
N ALA A 95 6.53 -16.41 7.76
CA ALA A 95 5.91 -15.75 8.90
C ALA A 95 6.87 -15.78 10.10
N GLY A 96 7.49 -14.64 10.41
CA GLY A 96 8.42 -14.47 11.52
C GLY A 96 9.75 -13.82 11.15
N GLN A 97 10.16 -13.84 9.87
CA GLN A 97 11.42 -13.20 9.43
C GLN A 97 11.20 -11.89 8.69
N PHE A 98 10.03 -11.71 8.08
CA PHE A 98 9.65 -10.51 7.36
C PHE A 98 8.42 -9.87 7.97
N ARG A 99 8.39 -8.54 7.92
CA ARG A 99 7.21 -7.72 8.16
C ARG A 99 6.87 -6.99 6.89
N PHE A 100 5.61 -7.05 6.45
CA PHE A 100 5.17 -6.36 5.26
C PHE A 100 3.99 -5.44 5.56
N GLY A 101 3.84 -4.42 4.72
CA GLY A 101 2.70 -3.52 4.84
C GLY A 101 2.66 -2.50 3.71
N PRO A 102 1.48 -1.92 3.45
CA PRO A 102 1.35 -0.81 2.53
C PRO A 102 2.10 0.40 3.07
N LEU A 103 2.79 1.12 2.19
CA LEU A 103 3.23 2.46 2.52
C LEU A 103 2.10 3.43 2.14
N GLU A 104 1.47 4.05 3.14
CA GLU A 104 0.64 5.23 2.90
C GLU A 104 1.56 6.30 2.31
N ARG A 105 1.65 6.36 0.97
CA ARG A 105 2.30 7.51 0.34
C ARG A 105 1.54 8.73 0.85
N LEU A 106 2.27 9.68 1.42
CA LEU A 106 1.80 11.05 1.65
C LEU A 106 1.52 11.77 0.31
N ARG A 107 1.13 11.05 -0.76
CA ARG A 107 0.41 11.62 -1.89
C ARG A 107 -0.93 12.02 -1.34
N GLY A 108 -1.06 13.31 -1.04
CA GLY A 108 -2.27 13.91 -0.52
C GLY A 108 -3.52 13.35 -1.19
N LYS A 109 -4.48 12.97 -0.34
CA LYS A 109 -5.91 13.14 -0.61
C LYS A 109 -6.36 12.78 -2.03
N GLY A 110 -6.13 11.53 -2.44
CA GLY A 110 -6.96 10.90 -3.47
C GLY A 110 -8.20 10.31 -2.83
N HIS A 111 -9.30 11.05 -2.79
CA HIS A 111 -10.61 10.47 -2.48
C HIS A 111 -10.93 9.36 -3.49
N GLY A 112 -10.76 8.12 -3.07
CA GLY A 112 -11.06 6.93 -3.89
C GLY A 112 -11.74 5.82 -3.10
N ARG A 113 -12.41 6.15 -1.98
CA ARG A 113 -13.39 5.24 -1.37
C ARG A 113 -14.76 5.53 -1.99
N GLY A 114 -14.98 4.96 -3.16
CA GLY A 114 -16.27 4.89 -3.84
C GLY A 114 -16.72 3.44 -4.03
N ARG A 115 -16.57 2.57 -3.03
CA ARG A 115 -17.34 1.32 -2.95
C ARG A 115 -18.60 1.56 -2.13
N GLY A 116 -19.62 2.05 -2.81
CA GLY A 116 -21.03 1.98 -2.44
C GLY A 116 -21.77 2.09 -3.76
N GLY A 117 -22.38 1.04 -4.30
CA GLY A 117 -23.31 0.14 -3.66
C GLY A 117 -24.59 0.27 -4.46
N ARG A 118 -24.89 -0.78 -5.24
CA ARG A 118 -26.14 -1.07 -5.96
C ARG A 118 -27.29 -0.06 -5.75
N GLN A 119 -27.65 0.64 -6.81
CA GLN A 119 -28.99 1.21 -6.92
C GLN A 119 -29.92 0.14 -7.50
N HIS A 120 -30.33 -0.82 -6.65
CA HIS A 120 -31.55 -1.58 -6.91
C HIS A 120 -32.72 -0.64 -6.65
N GLY A 121 -33.64 -0.60 -7.61
CA GLY A 121 -34.74 0.33 -7.62
C GLY A 121 -35.81 0.11 -6.56
N GLY A 122 -36.78 1.04 -6.58
CA GLY A 122 -38.14 0.80 -6.15
C GLY A 122 -38.55 1.51 -4.87
N ARG A 123 -39.18 2.69 -5.00
CA ARG A 123 -40.32 3.06 -4.14
C ARG A 123 -41.18 4.18 -4.71
N CYS A 124 -42.05 3.84 -5.66
CA CYS A 124 -43.29 4.59 -5.83
C CYS A 124 -44.34 3.93 -4.94
N ARG A 125 -44.46 4.38 -3.68
CA ARG A 125 -45.67 4.17 -2.88
C ARG A 125 -46.49 5.45 -3.00
N GLY A 126 -47.66 5.35 -3.65
CA GLY A 126 -48.61 6.46 -3.84
C GLY A 126 -48.95 7.19 -2.55
N ARG A 127 -49.40 8.45 -2.59
CA ARG A 127 -50.67 8.86 -3.20
C ARG A 127 -50.52 10.22 -3.92
N GLY A 128 -50.89 10.25 -5.20
CA GLY A 128 -50.91 11.48 -6.02
C GLY A 128 -50.36 11.20 -7.40
N ARG A 129 -51.27 11.06 -8.36
CA ARG A 129 -51.07 10.52 -9.71
C ARG A 129 -50.04 11.32 -10.52
N ALA A 130 -49.16 10.59 -11.23
CA ALA A 130 -48.92 10.64 -12.68
C ALA A 130 -47.42 10.52 -13.02
N CYS A 131 -47.02 9.36 -13.55
CA CYS A 131 -45.91 9.26 -14.49
C CYS A 131 -46.45 8.51 -15.71
N GLY A 132 -47.05 9.26 -16.63
CA GLY A 132 -47.61 8.73 -17.87
C GLY A 132 -46.49 8.29 -18.80
N GLY A 133 -46.55 7.03 -19.22
CA GLY A 133 -45.97 6.59 -20.49
C GLY A 133 -47.01 6.74 -21.60
N GLY A 134 -46.55 6.95 -22.83
CA GLY A 134 -47.41 6.96 -24.02
C GLY A 134 -46.72 7.67 -25.17
N GLY A 135 -46.40 6.94 -26.22
CA GLY A 135 -45.60 7.42 -27.34
C GLY A 135 -46.39 8.00 -28.52
N GLY A 136 -45.72 8.07 -29.67
CA GLY A 136 -46.33 8.15 -30.99
C GLY A 136 -46.28 9.51 -31.69
N GLY A 137 -45.50 9.58 -32.78
CA GLY A 137 -46.00 10.09 -34.07
C GLY A 137 -45.66 11.52 -34.50
N GLY A 138 -44.79 11.61 -35.51
CA GLY A 138 -45.11 12.30 -36.77
C GLY A 138 -44.73 13.78 -36.92
N GLY A 139 -43.89 14.06 -37.91
CA GLY A 139 -43.55 15.40 -38.43
C GLY A 139 -42.38 15.31 -39.39
#